data_AF-A0A6N8EI97-F1
#
_entry.id   AF-A0A6N8EI97-F1
#
_cell.length_a   1.000
_cell.length_b   1.000
_cell.length_c   1.000
_cell.angle_alpha   90.00
_cell.angle_beta   90.00
_cell.angle_gamma   90.00
#
_symmetry.space_group_name_H-M   'P 1'
#
loop_
_entity.id
_entity.type
_entity.pdbx_description
1 polymer ?
#
loop_
_entity_poly.entity_id
_entity_poly.type
_entity_poly.pdbx_seq_one_letter_code
_entity_poly.pdbx_strand_id
1 'polypeptide(L)'
;MFDVGFQELILVAIVALVVVGPERLPKVARVAGKWVGHARRTLANVKHEIDRELKAEELKTILDEQSRLKPLDTILEDPALTTPRPAPATESQTPPSTPVPPQAEADRTRSS
;
A
#
# COMPACT_ATOMS: atom_id res chain seq x y z
N MET A 1 38.98 -8.05 0.08
CA MET A 1 40.01 -8.31 -0.93
C MET A 1 39.46 -9.15 -2.09
N PHE A 2 38.30 -8.76 -2.61
CA PHE A 2 37.74 -9.26 -3.86
C PHE A 2 37.30 -8.03 -4.64
N ASP A 3 38.28 -7.35 -5.25
CA ASP A 3 38.00 -6.37 -6.29
C ASP A 3 37.54 -7.18 -7.50
N VAL A 4 36.25 -7.53 -7.54
CA VAL A 4 35.64 -8.13 -8.73
C VAL A 4 35.43 -6.99 -9.72
N GLY A 5 36.54 -6.60 -10.36
CA GLY A 5 36.56 -5.62 -11.41
C GLY A 5 36.17 -6.24 -12.75
N PHE A 6 36.04 -5.37 -13.74
CA PHE A 6 35.79 -5.78 -15.11
C PHE A 6 36.90 -6.70 -15.65
N GLN A 7 38.15 -6.48 -15.22
CA GLN A 7 39.32 -7.28 -15.62
C GLN A 7 39.26 -8.72 -15.10
N GLU A 8 38.91 -8.92 -13.82
CA GLU A 8 38.74 -10.26 -13.25
C GLU A 8 37.63 -11.02 -13.97
N LEU A 9 36.54 -10.34 -14.33
CA LEU A 9 35.42 -10.95 -15.06
C LEU A 9 35.86 -11.45 -16.45
N ILE A 10 36.67 -10.67 -17.16
CA ILE A 10 37.27 -11.09 -18.44
C ILE A 10 38.19 -12.30 -18.24
N LEU A 11 39.06 -12.27 -17.23
CA LEU A 11 39.98 -13.38 -16.95
C LEU A 11 39.22 -14.67 -16.69
N VAL A 12 38.19 -14.62 -15.84
CA VAL A 12 37.32 -15.77 -15.55
C VAL A 12 36.58 -16.23 -16.81
N ALA A 13 36.09 -15.31 -17.64
CA ALA A 13 35.43 -15.66 -18.89
C ALA A 13 36.38 -16.41 -19.83
N ILE A 14 37.63 -15.96 -19.98
CA ILE A 14 38.65 -16.65 -20.79
C ILE A 14 38.90 -18.06 -20.25
N VAL A 15 39.12 -18.20 -18.93
CA VAL A 15 39.34 -19.51 -18.31
C VAL A 15 38.14 -20.43 -18.53
N ALA A 16 36.92 -19.92 -18.35
CA ALA A 16 35.70 -20.67 -18.60
C ALA A 16 35.57 -21.12 -20.06
N LEU A 17 35.94 -20.26 -21.02
CA LEU A 17 35.96 -20.59 -22.44
C LEU A 17 36.96 -21.71 -22.74
N VAL A 18 38.14 -21.72 -22.11
CA VAL A 18 39.16 -22.75 -22.33
C VAL A 18 38.76 -24.08 -21.70
N VAL A 19 38.29 -24.07 -20.45
CA VAL A 19 37.97 -25.29 -19.69
C VAL A 19 36.70 -25.95 -20.19
N VAL A 20 35.63 -25.16 -20.39
CA VAL A 20 34.32 -25.67 -20.81
C VAL A 20 34.25 -25.76 -22.33
N GLY A 21 34.90 -24.86 -23.05
CA GLY A 21 34.79 -24.70 -24.49
C GLY A 21 33.72 -23.66 -24.87
N PRO A 22 33.98 -22.81 -25.89
CA PRO A 22 33.06 -21.73 -26.30
C PRO A 22 31.71 -22.25 -26.81
N GLU A 23 31.65 -23.46 -27.37
CA GLU A 23 30.40 -24.08 -27.84
C GLU A 23 29.54 -24.66 -26.72
N ARG A 24 30.16 -25.05 -25.60
CA ARG A 24 29.49 -25.74 -24.48
C ARG A 24 29.06 -24.76 -23.40
N LEU A 25 29.80 -23.68 -23.18
CA LEU A 25 29.45 -22.60 -22.24
C LEU A 25 28.01 -22.08 -22.42
N PRO A 26 27.52 -21.74 -23.63
CA PRO A 26 26.14 -21.29 -23.82
C PRO A 26 25.12 -22.40 -23.54
N LYS A 27 25.45 -23.68 -23.77
CA LYS A 27 24.58 -24.80 -23.40
C LYS A 27 24.47 -24.91 -21.87
N VAL A 28 25.58 -24.85 -21.15
CA VAL A 28 25.60 -24.92 -19.68
C VAL A 28 24.87 -23.72 -19.08
N ALA A 29 25.13 -22.50 -19.56
CA ALA A 29 24.44 -21.30 -19.09
C ALA A 29 22.92 -21.38 -19.29
N ARG A 30 22.45 -21.94 -20.42
CA ARG A 30 21.01 -22.17 -20.65
C ARG A 30 20.42 -23.17 -19.66
N VAL A 31 21.13 -24.26 -19.36
CA VAL A 31 20.66 -25.25 -18.37
C VAL A 31 20.65 -24.64 -16.98
N ALA A 32 21.76 -24.08 -16.52
CA ALA A 32 21.85 -23.42 -15.23
C ALA A 32 20.81 -22.30 -15.09
N GLY A 33 20.61 -21.49 -16.13
CA GLY A 33 19.60 -20.44 -16.16
C GLY A 33 18.17 -20.96 -16.02
N LYS A 34 17.83 -22.12 -16.61
CA LYS A 34 16.51 -22.75 -16.40
C LYS A 34 16.32 -23.20 -14.96
N TRP A 35 17.36 -23.76 -14.34
CA TRP A 35 17.31 -24.24 -12.95
C TRP A 35 17.18 -23.06 -11.97
N VAL A 36 18.03 -22.05 -12.13
CA VAL A 36 17.96 -20.80 -11.34
C VAL A 36 16.64 -20.09 -11.57
N GLY A 37 16.15 -20.05 -12.82
CA GLY A 37 14.85 -19.46 -13.15
C GLY A 37 13.69 -20.17 -12.46
N HIS A 38 13.72 -21.51 -12.42
CA HIS A 38 12.73 -22.30 -11.71
C HIS A 38 12.77 -22.06 -10.19
N ALA A 39 13.96 -22.10 -9.60
CA ALA A 39 14.16 -21.81 -8.18
C ALA A 39 13.72 -20.38 -7.80
N ARG A 40 14.03 -19.40 -8.65
CA ARG A 40 13.60 -18.01 -8.45
C ARG A 40 12.08 -17.88 -8.53
N ARG A 41 11.42 -18.65 -9.41
CA ARG A 41 9.96 -18.68 -9.55
C ARG A 41 9.29 -19.30 -8.31
N THR A 42 9.82 -20.41 -7.79
CA THR A 42 9.29 -21.04 -6.57
C THR A 42 9.49 -20.14 -5.36
N LEU A 43 10.67 -19.52 -5.21
CA LEU A 43 10.93 -18.52 -4.17
C LEU A 43 9.99 -17.31 -4.28
N ALA A 44 9.71 -16.83 -5.49
CA ALA A 44 8.79 -15.71 -5.70
C ALA A 44 7.35 -16.07 -5.32
N ASN A 45 6.90 -17.29 -5.61
CA ASN A 45 5.57 -17.77 -5.21
C ASN A 45 5.45 -17.89 -3.69
N VAL A 46 6.44 -18.49 -3.04
CA VAL A 46 6.49 -18.62 -1.57
C VAL A 46 6.54 -17.24 -0.91
N LYS A 47 7.36 -16.32 -1.43
CA LYS A 47 7.37 -14.93 -0.96
C LYS A 47 6.01 -14.26 -1.12
N HIS A 48 5.27 -14.54 -2.20
CA HIS A 48 3.93 -14.00 -2.39
C HIS A 48 2.90 -14.55 -1.41
N GLU A 49 2.99 -15.82 -1.04
CA GLU A 49 2.15 -16.43 -0.01
C GLU A 49 2.48 -15.86 1.37
N ILE A 50 3.77 -15.77 1.71
CA ILE A 50 4.25 -15.18 2.96
C ILE A 50 3.88 -13.69 3.05
N ASP A 51 4.07 -12.90 1.99
CA ASP A 51 3.68 -11.49 1.97
C ASP A 51 2.16 -11.31 2.13
N ARG A 52 1.35 -12.30 1.75
CA ARG A 52 -0.11 -12.27 1.97
C ARG A 52 -0.47 -12.61 3.41
N GLU A 53 0.19 -13.58 4.02
CA GLU A 53 -0.04 -13.97 5.41
C GLU A 53 0.52 -12.94 6.40
N LEU A 54 1.77 -12.49 6.20
CA LEU A 54 2.38 -11.45 7.03
C LEU A 54 1.63 -10.13 6.94
N LYS A 55 1.19 -9.69 5.74
CA LYS A 55 0.36 -8.49 5.63
C LYS A 55 -0.96 -8.62 6.38
N ALA A 56 -1.57 -9.81 6.39
CA ALA A 56 -2.78 -10.03 7.16
C ALA A 56 -2.51 -9.97 8.66
N GLU A 57 -1.36 -10.49 9.11
CA GLU A 57 -0.94 -10.51 10.52
C GLU A 57 -0.52 -9.13 11.02
N GLU A 58 0.15 -8.35 10.19
CA GLU A 58 0.55 -6.97 10.44
C GLU A 58 -0.69 -6.05 10.45
N LEU A 59 -1.62 -6.20 9.50
CA LEU A 59 -2.92 -5.49 9.55
C LEU A 59 -3.73 -5.85 10.80
N LYS A 60 -3.74 -7.13 11.19
CA LYS A 60 -4.48 -7.59 12.37
C LYS A 60 -3.89 -7.00 13.65
N THR A 61 -2.57 -6.92 13.75
CA THR A 61 -1.86 -6.30 14.89
C THR A 61 -2.18 -4.81 15.00
N ILE A 62 -2.14 -4.06 13.89
CA ILE A 62 -2.47 -2.63 13.89
C ILE A 62 -3.94 -2.42 14.28
N LEU A 63 -4.84 -3.26 13.79
CA LEU A 63 -6.26 -3.19 14.13
C LEU A 63 -6.53 -3.57 15.59
N ASP A 64 -5.85 -4.57 16.13
CA ASP A 64 -5.96 -4.96 17.55
C ASP A 64 -5.41 -3.86 18.47
N GLU A 65 -4.28 -3.24 18.13
CA GLU A 65 -3.77 -2.09 18.89
C GLU A 65 -4.75 -0.92 18.88
N GLN A 66 -5.33 -0.57 17.72
CA GLN A 66 -6.37 0.46 17.68
C GLN A 66 -7.63 0.07 18.46
N SER A 67 -8.03 -1.19 18.37
CA SER A 67 -9.18 -1.74 19.12
C SER A 67 -8.92 -1.79 20.62
N ARG A 68 -7.66 -1.81 21.06
CA ARG A 68 -7.26 -1.86 22.46
C ARG A 68 -7.00 -0.47 23.04
N LEU A 69 -6.72 0.51 22.19
CA LEU A 69 -6.61 1.93 22.56
C LEU A 69 -7.98 2.63 22.64
N LYS A 70 -8.96 2.22 21.82
CA LYS A 70 -10.33 2.79 21.82
C LYS A 70 -11.32 2.35 22.92
N PRO A 71 -11.16 1.27 23.73
CA PRO A 71 -12.18 0.87 24.70
C PRO A 71 -12.19 1.68 25.99
N LEU A 72 -11.19 2.53 26.25
CA LEU A 72 -11.14 3.28 27.51
C LEU A 72 -11.86 4.63 27.45
N ASP A 73 -12.10 5.16 26.26
CA ASP A 73 -12.74 6.47 26.11
C ASP A 73 -14.28 6.35 26.20
N THR A 74 -14.86 5.26 25.70
CA THR A 74 -16.32 5.09 25.63
C THR A 74 -16.97 4.60 26.92
N ILE A 75 -16.21 4.00 27.86
CA ILE A 75 -16.77 3.48 29.12
C ILE A 75 -16.80 4.53 30.25
N LEU A 76 -16.11 5.67 30.10
CA LEU A 76 -16.15 6.77 31.08
C LEU A 76 -17.27 7.80 30.83
N GLU A 77 -18.08 7.64 29.79
CA GLU A 77 -19.09 8.62 29.37
C GLU A 77 -20.53 8.20 29.73
N ASP A 78 -20.74 7.70 30.94
CA ASP A 78 -22.06 7.73 31.60
C ASP A 78 -21.88 7.81 33.12
N PRO A 79 -22.16 8.99 33.71
CA PRO A 79 -23.19 8.97 34.74
C PRO A 79 -24.24 10.03 34.47
N ALA A 80 -25.39 9.58 34.00
CA ALA A 80 -26.68 10.06 34.43
C ALA A 80 -26.64 10.40 35.93
N LEU A 81 -26.89 11.67 36.27
CA LEU A 81 -27.73 12.17 37.36
C LEU A 81 -27.32 13.60 37.75
N THR A 82 -27.88 14.62 37.08
CA THR A 82 -28.36 15.84 37.73
C THR A 82 -29.38 16.51 36.81
N THR A 83 -30.67 16.31 37.09
CA THR A 83 -31.77 17.17 36.63
C THR A 83 -32.36 17.75 37.91
N PRO A 84 -32.51 19.09 38.06
CA PRO A 84 -33.78 19.76 37.74
C PRO A 84 -33.73 21.27 37.30
N ARG A 85 -34.35 21.56 36.14
CA ARG A 85 -35.31 22.66 35.74
C ARG A 85 -35.37 23.97 36.58
N PRO A 86 -35.44 25.22 36.01
CA PRO A 86 -36.66 25.78 35.36
C PRO A 86 -36.50 26.76 34.17
N ALA A 87 -37.51 26.80 33.29
CA ALA A 87 -37.77 27.86 32.30
C ALA A 87 -38.54 29.02 32.98
N PRO A 88 -38.43 30.31 32.55
CA PRO A 88 -39.27 30.80 31.45
C PRO A 88 -38.74 32.03 30.61
N ALA A 89 -39.25 32.10 29.37
CA ALA A 89 -39.75 33.28 28.63
C ALA A 89 -38.88 34.50 28.22
N THR A 90 -38.95 34.79 26.91
CA THR A 90 -38.94 36.12 26.23
C THR A 90 -37.56 36.78 26.11
N GLU A 91 -37.04 37.12 24.91
CA GLU A 91 -37.52 38.24 24.09
C GLU A 91 -36.86 38.24 22.68
N SER A 92 -37.71 38.32 21.64
CA SER A 92 -37.61 39.10 20.38
C SER A 92 -36.23 39.26 19.69
N GLN A 93 -36.07 38.89 18.40
CA GLN A 93 -36.46 39.73 17.27
C GLN A 93 -36.32 39.00 15.90
N THR A 94 -37.18 39.42 14.96
CA THR A 94 -37.59 38.88 13.66
C THR A 94 -36.62 39.22 12.48
N PRO A 95 -36.90 38.88 11.18
CA PRO A 95 -35.98 38.45 10.11
C PRO A 95 -35.66 39.68 9.18
N PRO A 96 -35.22 39.64 7.89
CA PRO A 96 -35.09 38.57 6.90
C PRO A 96 -33.72 38.56 6.13
N SER A 97 -33.37 37.50 5.40
CA SER A 97 -33.58 37.49 3.95
C SER A 97 -33.26 36.10 3.38
N THR A 98 -34.19 35.63 2.56
CA THR A 98 -34.08 34.60 1.51
C THR A 98 -34.78 35.27 0.30
N PRO A 99 -34.63 34.88 -0.99
CA PRO A 99 -33.79 33.89 -1.68
C PRO A 99 -33.03 34.51 -2.89
N VAL A 100 -32.25 33.73 -3.66
CA VAL A 100 -32.39 33.57 -5.14
C VAL A 100 -31.48 32.38 -5.57
N PRO A 101 -32.03 31.33 -6.23
CA PRO A 101 -31.28 30.19 -6.77
C PRO A 101 -31.12 30.28 -8.32
N PRO A 102 -30.87 29.17 -9.04
CA PRO A 102 -29.73 28.91 -9.93
C PRO A 102 -29.95 29.29 -11.41
N GLN A 103 -28.89 29.64 -12.15
CA GLN A 103 -28.97 29.82 -13.62
C GLN A 103 -28.13 28.75 -14.30
N ALA A 104 -28.83 27.78 -14.89
CA ALA A 104 -28.34 26.81 -15.84
C ALA A 104 -28.26 27.47 -17.22
N GLU A 105 -27.05 27.64 -17.74
CA GLU A 105 -26.81 28.18 -19.08
C GLU A 105 -26.39 27.02 -19.99
N ALA A 106 -27.42 26.31 -20.47
CA ALA A 106 -27.32 25.34 -21.54
C ALA A 106 -28.13 25.87 -22.72
N ASP A 107 -27.51 25.78 -23.89
CA ASP A 107 -28.10 25.80 -25.22
C ASP A 107 -28.31 27.17 -25.91
N ARG A 108 -27.89 27.17 -27.18
CA ARG A 108 -28.12 28.13 -28.28
C ARG A 108 -27.18 29.31 -28.42
N THR A 109 -26.33 29.20 -29.43
CA THR A 109 -26.28 30.01 -30.67
C THR A 109 -24.83 29.95 -31.18
N ARG A 110 -24.54 29.39 -32.36
CA ARG A 110 -24.70 29.99 -33.69
C ARG A 110 -23.31 30.15 -34.32
N SER A 111 -23.17 29.60 -35.52
CA SER A 111 -22.25 30.06 -36.57
C SER A 111 -20.75 29.81 -36.38
N SER A 112 -20.23 28.80 -37.07
CA SER A 112 -19.20 28.97 -38.11
C SER A 112 -19.06 27.71 -38.96
#